data_AF-A0A0B8QH35-F1
#
_entry.id   AF-A0A0B8QH35-F1
#
_cell.length_a   1.000
_cell.length_b   1.000
_cell.length_c   1.000
_cell.angle_alpha   90.00
_cell.angle_beta   90.00
_cell.angle_gamma   90.00
#
_symmetry.space_group_name_H-M   'P 1'
#
loop_
_entity.id
_entity.type
_entity.pdbx_description
1 polymer ?
#
loop_
_entity_poly.entity_id
_entity_poly.type
_entity_poly.pdbx_seq_one_letter_code
_entity_poly.pdbx_strand_id
1 'polypeptide(L)'
;MSQAQDDDYSLVLSKAPTAPVTVNLLNDGQTLFSSEDPRFNADDNTVTFDSTNWDQPITITLSVNEDYQEQEAQPVQNPPLQPHTLTGIQGKLIIEGGVPQGKARALSVAVMLPSESDTELPVKNIEVSEVLQTDVLNVFNDGSQENDSGVLSDTSLTGLGMGEGIEYKDLEVVELFLGQGDDNVVVTDTAADVITVVHGGGGSDTLSVTGSDADGVLILFGDTGQNGFAYNATSDEKTDKAREFNNPGNDIINASGAGGSVTIFGGQGNDVITGSEYGDHIAGGSGNDFIAGLGGDDHIYGDAGFNVDISTRLDLSTQILTVVNIADAVNDNLETSDPLTVGSDTINAGIGDDIVIADKGVINQLDGVNRILSTSLSDVTEVSNVGFTNGGGDTITGSTGNDILLGGQASDSIYGGNGPEGADIAGNDSDIILGDMGNILIDTGVVTLIATSDTNTGNNDVIHGDEGDDIILAGAGGDYVESGSGNDWVLGDFGEVDLRNNAIALKTEQGNSNASGNDEIHLGSGNDSALGGLGSDTITSDSGNTHVIADNGELNYSGAWNDSAVLVSALTNDINLGGDDDVTLG
;
A
#
# COMPACT_ATOMS: atom_id res chain seq x y z
N MET A 1 -40.48 44.28 -14.94
CA MET A 1 -41.04 43.07 -14.30
C MET A 1 -42.29 43.51 -13.57
N SER A 2 -43.39 42.76 -13.77
CA SER A 2 -44.71 43.07 -13.22
C SER A 2 -44.69 42.92 -11.70
N GLN A 3 -44.79 44.01 -10.95
CA GLN A 3 -44.68 44.00 -9.48
C GLN A 3 -46.04 44.00 -8.76
N ALA A 4 -47.15 43.68 -9.42
CA ALA A 4 -48.48 43.80 -8.81
C ALA A 4 -49.60 43.00 -9.51
N GLN A 5 -49.30 41.86 -10.13
CA GLN A 5 -50.32 41.09 -10.83
C GLN A 5 -50.53 39.75 -10.14
N ASP A 6 -51.77 39.54 -9.68
CA ASP A 6 -52.21 38.26 -9.14
C ASP A 6 -52.42 37.25 -10.27
N ASP A 7 -52.11 35.99 -10.00
CA ASP A 7 -52.30 34.88 -10.93
C ASP A 7 -53.29 33.86 -10.35
N ASP A 8 -54.22 33.41 -11.18
CA ASP A 8 -55.27 32.47 -10.78
C ASP A 8 -54.99 31.05 -11.31
N TYR A 9 -54.99 30.08 -10.39
CA TYR A 9 -54.78 28.66 -10.70
C TYR A 9 -56.00 27.84 -10.34
N SER A 10 -56.36 26.91 -11.22
CA SER A 10 -57.49 26.02 -10.97
C SER A 10 -57.02 24.66 -10.46
N LEU A 11 -57.56 24.23 -9.33
CA LEU A 11 -57.29 22.92 -8.72
C LEU A 11 -58.58 22.09 -8.70
N VAL A 12 -58.49 20.82 -9.10
CA VAL A 12 -59.61 19.86 -9.09
C VAL A 12 -59.05 18.44 -8.98
N LEU A 13 -59.80 17.51 -8.37
CA LEU A 13 -59.40 16.11 -8.39
C LEU A 13 -59.81 15.45 -9.71
N SER A 14 -58.96 14.60 -10.25
CA SER A 14 -59.25 13.84 -11.47
C SER A 14 -60.17 12.63 -11.24
N LYS A 15 -60.46 12.28 -9.98
CA LYS A 15 -61.29 11.13 -9.59
C LYS A 15 -61.95 11.33 -8.23
N ALA A 16 -63.19 10.83 -8.09
CA ALA A 16 -63.93 10.82 -6.83
C ALA A 16 -63.17 10.10 -5.70
N PRO A 17 -62.91 10.77 -4.57
CA PRO A 17 -62.22 10.15 -3.45
C PRO A 17 -63.20 9.33 -2.58
N THR A 18 -62.70 8.27 -1.94
CA THR A 18 -63.49 7.39 -1.05
C THR A 18 -63.57 7.91 0.40
N ALA A 19 -62.76 8.91 0.74
CA ALA A 19 -62.75 9.68 1.98
C ALA A 19 -62.29 11.12 1.66
N PRO A 20 -62.52 12.12 2.51
CA PRO A 20 -62.04 13.48 2.26
C PRO A 20 -60.52 13.52 2.00
N VAL A 21 -60.11 14.24 0.96
CA VAL A 21 -58.71 14.45 0.58
C VAL A 21 -58.38 15.91 0.82
N THR A 22 -57.39 16.17 1.67
CA THR A 22 -56.85 17.51 1.91
C THR A 22 -55.57 17.68 1.09
N VAL A 23 -55.54 18.70 0.24
CA VAL A 23 -54.38 19.12 -0.53
C VAL A 23 -53.70 20.26 0.21
N ASN A 24 -52.45 20.09 0.59
CA ASN A 24 -51.64 21.14 1.20
C ASN A 24 -51.01 21.99 0.10
N LEU A 25 -51.18 23.30 0.17
CA LEU A 25 -50.55 24.26 -0.74
C LEU A 25 -49.26 24.75 -0.09
N LEU A 26 -48.13 24.57 -0.78
CA LEU A 26 -46.82 24.98 -0.31
C LEU A 26 -46.30 26.11 -1.19
N ASN A 27 -45.73 27.13 -0.57
CA ASN A 27 -44.96 28.17 -1.24
C ASN A 27 -43.66 28.42 -0.48
N ASP A 28 -42.76 29.17 -1.12
CA ASP A 28 -41.47 29.58 -0.59
C ASP A 28 -41.52 30.89 0.22
N GLY A 29 -42.73 31.33 0.58
CA GLY A 29 -42.98 32.59 1.28
C GLY A 29 -43.01 33.83 0.40
N GLN A 30 -42.63 33.76 -0.89
CA GLN A 30 -42.67 34.90 -1.82
C GLN A 30 -44.09 35.24 -2.28
N THR A 31 -45.01 34.28 -2.18
CA THR A 31 -46.40 34.41 -2.61
C THR A 31 -47.37 34.12 -1.48
N LEU A 32 -48.55 34.72 -1.50
CA LEU A 32 -49.67 34.41 -0.61
C LEU A 32 -50.75 33.66 -1.38
N PHE A 33 -51.37 32.66 -0.73
CA PHE A 33 -52.54 31.97 -1.28
C PHE A 33 -53.82 32.62 -0.79
N SER A 34 -54.78 32.81 -1.69
CA SER A 34 -56.13 33.20 -1.34
C SER A 34 -57.16 32.49 -2.21
N SER A 35 -58.36 32.32 -1.69
CA SER A 35 -59.50 31.80 -2.44
C SER A 35 -60.79 32.21 -1.75
N GLU A 36 -61.80 32.57 -2.54
CA GLU A 36 -63.16 32.84 -2.05
C GLU A 36 -63.97 31.54 -1.86
N ASP A 37 -63.40 30.39 -2.24
CA ASP A 37 -64.07 29.10 -2.15
C ASP A 37 -63.99 28.55 -0.71
N PRO A 38 -65.12 28.14 -0.10
CA PRO A 38 -65.17 27.67 1.28
C PRO A 38 -64.39 26.38 1.55
N ARG A 39 -63.93 25.68 0.49
CA ARG A 39 -63.05 24.51 0.62
C ARG A 39 -61.61 24.89 0.97
N PHE A 40 -61.22 26.15 0.75
CA PHE A 40 -59.91 26.66 1.12
C PHE A 40 -59.90 27.12 2.57
N ASN A 41 -58.92 26.63 3.32
CA ASN A 41 -58.60 27.07 4.67
C ASN A 41 -57.33 27.90 4.62
N ALA A 42 -57.46 29.21 4.83
CA ALA A 42 -56.37 30.17 4.79
C ALA A 42 -55.42 30.06 6.00
N ASP A 43 -55.89 29.54 7.15
CA ASP A 43 -55.05 29.40 8.34
C ASP A 43 -54.00 28.29 8.15
N ASP A 44 -54.38 27.23 7.42
CA ASP A 44 -53.53 26.05 7.19
C ASP A 44 -53.01 25.96 5.74
N ASN A 45 -53.40 26.88 4.85
CA ASN A 45 -53.14 26.82 3.40
C ASN A 45 -53.53 25.48 2.77
N THR A 46 -54.73 24.99 3.07
CA THR A 46 -55.21 23.69 2.58
C THR A 46 -56.50 23.80 1.79
N VAL A 47 -56.73 22.85 0.88
CA VAL A 47 -58.01 22.67 0.18
C VAL A 47 -58.53 21.26 0.44
N THR A 48 -59.75 21.13 0.94
CA THR A 48 -60.36 19.82 1.16
C THR A 48 -61.41 19.48 0.10
N PHE A 49 -61.24 18.33 -0.54
CA PHE A 49 -62.20 17.73 -1.47
C PHE A 49 -62.88 16.50 -0.84
N ASP A 50 -64.15 16.31 -1.15
CA ASP A 50 -64.95 15.16 -0.73
C ASP A 50 -65.74 14.54 -1.89
N SER A 51 -66.54 13.52 -1.61
CA SER A 51 -67.32 12.80 -2.62
C SER A 51 -68.37 13.65 -3.35
N THR A 52 -68.66 14.86 -2.87
CA THR A 52 -69.68 15.77 -3.41
C THR A 52 -69.12 16.96 -4.17
N ASN A 53 -67.82 17.27 -4.02
CA ASN A 53 -67.21 18.47 -4.61
C ASN A 53 -65.88 18.21 -5.36
N TRP A 54 -65.43 16.96 -5.45
CA TRP A 54 -64.14 16.57 -6.06
C TRP A 54 -63.96 17.00 -7.52
N ASP A 55 -65.05 17.08 -8.28
CA ASP A 55 -65.07 17.43 -9.71
C ASP A 55 -65.33 18.93 -9.95
N GLN A 56 -65.56 19.70 -8.89
CA GLN A 56 -65.75 21.14 -8.98
C GLN A 56 -64.40 21.83 -8.85
N PRO A 57 -63.93 22.58 -9.87
CA PRO A 57 -62.68 23.31 -9.75
C PRO A 57 -62.76 24.39 -8.67
N ILE A 58 -61.70 24.54 -7.88
CA ILE A 58 -61.47 25.70 -7.03
C ILE A 58 -60.45 26.61 -7.72
N THR A 59 -60.58 27.93 -7.54
CA THR A 59 -59.57 28.89 -8.00
C THR A 59 -58.74 29.33 -6.80
N ILE A 60 -57.42 29.16 -6.88
CA ILE A 60 -56.44 29.66 -5.93
C ILE A 60 -55.74 30.84 -6.58
N THR A 61 -55.88 32.01 -5.98
CA THR A 61 -55.20 33.23 -6.39
C THR A 61 -53.87 33.33 -5.66
N LEU A 62 -52.79 33.43 -6.42
CA LEU A 62 -51.45 33.72 -5.92
C LEU A 62 -51.19 35.22 -6.06
N SER A 63 -50.89 35.87 -4.94
CA SER A 63 -50.45 37.27 -4.91
C SER A 63 -49.03 37.37 -4.36
N VAL A 64 -48.36 38.49 -4.64
CA VAL A 64 -47.03 38.77 -4.09
C VAL A 64 -47.14 38.99 -2.59
N ASN A 65 -46.27 38.35 -1.80
CA ASN A 65 -46.12 38.65 -0.38
C ASN A 65 -45.25 39.89 -0.19
N GLU A 66 -45.86 41.07 0.01
CA GLU A 66 -45.13 42.34 0.19
C GLU A 66 -44.26 42.36 1.46
N ASP A 67 -44.57 41.51 2.44
CA ASP A 67 -43.80 41.38 3.68
C ASP A 67 -42.62 40.40 3.56
N TYR A 68 -42.48 39.72 2.42
CA TYR A 68 -41.37 38.80 2.20
C TYR A 68 -40.05 39.57 2.19
N GLN A 69 -39.16 39.19 3.09
CA GLN A 69 -37.76 39.61 3.07
C GLN A 69 -36.97 38.52 2.36
N GLU A 70 -36.22 38.90 1.33
CA GLU A 70 -35.33 38.00 0.60
C GLU A 70 -34.42 37.27 1.59
N GLN A 71 -34.64 35.95 1.71
CA GLN A 71 -33.74 35.10 2.48
C GLN A 71 -32.56 34.77 1.57
N GLU A 72 -31.37 35.24 1.95
CA GLU A 72 -30.10 35.05 1.22
C GLU A 72 -29.71 33.56 0.98
N ALA A 73 -30.47 32.59 1.49
CA ALA A 73 -30.20 31.17 1.31
C ALA A 73 -31.48 30.38 1.05
N GLN A 74 -31.45 29.56 -0.01
CA GLN A 74 -32.37 28.43 -0.17
C GLN A 74 -32.34 27.59 1.13
N PRO A 75 -33.47 27.04 1.61
CA PRO A 75 -33.45 26.13 2.73
C PRO A 75 -32.62 24.90 2.36
N VAL A 76 -31.37 24.86 2.83
CA VAL A 76 -30.50 23.70 2.69
C VAL A 76 -31.12 22.60 3.52
N GLN A 77 -31.72 21.60 2.87
CA GLN A 77 -32.05 20.37 3.56
C GLN A 77 -30.73 19.73 3.99
N ASN A 78 -30.55 19.62 5.31
CA ASN A 78 -29.44 18.87 5.88
C ASN A 78 -29.99 17.51 6.33
N PRO A 79 -30.08 16.51 5.43
CA PRO A 79 -30.49 15.18 5.85
C PRO A 79 -29.57 14.69 6.97
N PRO A 80 -30.11 13.93 7.94
CA PRO A 80 -29.29 13.36 8.99
C PRO A 80 -28.20 12.51 8.35
N LEU A 81 -27.02 12.50 8.96
CA LEU A 81 -25.95 11.65 8.47
C LEU A 81 -26.38 10.19 8.59
N GLN A 82 -25.98 9.42 7.59
CA GLN A 82 -26.23 8.00 7.53
C GLN A 82 -24.88 7.30 7.61
N PRO A 83 -24.82 6.10 8.20
CA PRO A 83 -23.63 5.26 8.08
C PRO A 83 -23.38 4.95 6.60
N HIS A 84 -22.11 4.80 6.25
CA HIS A 84 -21.71 4.39 4.91
C HIS A 84 -21.86 2.87 4.80
N THR A 85 -23.03 2.43 4.36
CA THR A 85 -23.30 1.00 4.17
C THR A 85 -23.85 0.76 2.78
N LEU A 86 -23.34 -0.27 2.10
CA LEU A 86 -23.78 -0.57 0.74
C LEU A 86 -25.13 -1.29 0.68
N THR A 87 -25.64 -1.79 1.80
CA THR A 87 -26.96 -2.45 1.92
C THR A 87 -28.15 -1.63 1.39
N GLY A 88 -28.01 -0.29 1.30
CA GLY A 88 -29.01 0.58 0.69
C GLY A 88 -29.16 0.42 -0.82
N ILE A 89 -28.15 -0.14 -1.51
CA ILE A 89 -28.16 -0.37 -2.96
C ILE A 89 -28.93 -1.67 -3.27
N GLN A 90 -30.24 -1.53 -3.39
CA GLN A 90 -31.18 -2.64 -3.60
C GLN A 90 -31.30 -3.09 -5.07
N GLY A 91 -30.82 -2.28 -6.01
CA GLY A 91 -30.84 -2.56 -7.44
C GLY A 91 -29.53 -2.12 -8.08
N LYS A 92 -29.33 -2.54 -9.33
CA LYS A 92 -28.09 -2.31 -10.06
C LYS A 92 -27.79 -0.81 -10.21
N LEU A 93 -26.64 -0.39 -9.71
CA LEU A 93 -26.08 0.94 -9.92
C LEU A 93 -25.06 0.88 -11.06
N ILE A 94 -25.10 1.82 -12.01
CA ILE A 94 -24.15 1.88 -13.13
C ILE A 94 -23.43 3.23 -13.06
N ILE A 95 -22.11 3.18 -12.97
CA ILE A 95 -21.20 4.32 -12.96
C ILE A 95 -20.38 4.29 -14.25
N GLU A 96 -20.19 5.45 -14.87
CA GLU A 96 -19.38 5.57 -16.08
C GLU A 96 -18.60 6.90 -16.00
N GLY A 97 -17.26 6.86 -16.06
CA GLY A 97 -16.43 8.07 -16.17
C GLY A 97 -16.45 8.67 -17.59
N GLY A 98 -16.60 7.82 -18.61
CA GLY A 98 -16.69 8.23 -20.01
C GLY A 98 -18.08 8.63 -20.55
N VAL A 99 -18.10 9.06 -21.82
CA VAL A 99 -19.35 9.22 -22.59
C VAL A 99 -19.64 7.92 -23.37
N PRO A 100 -20.67 7.14 -23.00
CA PRO A 100 -20.99 5.87 -23.65
C PRO A 100 -21.25 6.03 -25.16
N GLN A 101 -20.77 5.07 -25.94
CA GLN A 101 -20.96 5.04 -27.39
C GLN A 101 -22.46 5.08 -27.75
N GLY A 102 -22.89 6.07 -28.54
CA GLY A 102 -24.29 6.23 -28.98
C GLY A 102 -25.22 6.89 -27.95
N LYS A 103 -24.69 7.34 -26.80
CA LYS A 103 -25.42 8.01 -25.72
C LYS A 103 -24.91 9.43 -25.51
N ALA A 104 -24.90 10.21 -26.59
CA ALA A 104 -24.53 11.62 -26.52
C ALA A 104 -25.40 12.33 -25.46
N ARG A 105 -24.76 12.83 -24.39
CA ARG A 105 -25.42 13.66 -23.35
C ARG A 105 -25.67 15.09 -23.81
N ALA A 106 -25.60 15.34 -25.12
CA ALA A 106 -25.90 16.64 -25.70
C ALA A 106 -27.37 17.00 -25.39
N LEU A 107 -27.57 18.22 -24.87
CA LEU A 107 -28.90 18.76 -24.69
C LEU A 107 -29.64 18.71 -26.04
N SER A 108 -30.78 18.06 -26.05
CA SER A 108 -31.66 18.10 -27.21
C SER A 108 -32.27 19.49 -27.31
N VAL A 109 -32.30 20.07 -28.52
CA VAL A 109 -32.94 21.37 -28.75
C VAL A 109 -34.39 21.29 -28.26
N ALA A 110 -34.79 22.23 -27.42
CA ALA A 110 -36.14 22.28 -26.87
C ALA A 110 -37.19 22.38 -28.00
N VAL A 111 -38.39 21.85 -27.76
CA VAL A 111 -39.52 22.05 -28.66
C VAL A 111 -39.94 23.52 -28.57
N MET A 112 -39.60 24.31 -29.59
CA MET A 112 -39.90 25.74 -29.64
C MET A 112 -41.28 26.02 -30.24
N LEU A 113 -41.91 27.10 -29.77
CA LEU A 113 -43.07 27.69 -30.44
C LEU A 113 -42.64 28.48 -31.69
N PRO A 114 -43.53 28.71 -32.69
CA PRO A 114 -43.17 29.34 -33.96
C PRO A 114 -42.57 30.77 -33.89
N SER A 115 -42.62 31.42 -32.73
CA SER A 115 -42.14 32.79 -32.50
C SER A 115 -40.97 32.89 -31.52
N GLU A 116 -40.46 31.76 -31.03
CA GLU A 116 -39.31 31.73 -30.12
C GLU A 116 -38.01 31.76 -30.93
N SER A 117 -37.10 32.66 -30.59
CA SER A 117 -35.74 32.66 -31.16
C SER A 117 -34.75 32.39 -30.04
N ASP A 118 -34.19 31.19 -30.02
CA ASP A 118 -33.07 30.87 -29.14
C ASP A 118 -31.79 31.39 -29.78
N THR A 119 -31.11 32.33 -29.11
CA THR A 119 -29.73 32.67 -29.48
C THR A 119 -28.84 31.55 -29.00
N GLU A 120 -27.92 31.06 -29.85
CA GLU A 120 -26.93 30.05 -29.44
C GLU A 120 -26.32 30.45 -28.09
N LEU A 121 -26.46 29.57 -27.10
CA LEU A 121 -25.77 29.74 -25.83
C LEU A 121 -24.28 29.83 -26.14
N PRO A 122 -23.54 30.76 -25.50
CA PRO A 122 -22.10 30.79 -25.63
C PRO A 122 -21.56 29.43 -25.19
N VAL A 123 -21.01 28.67 -26.14
CA VAL A 123 -20.34 27.41 -25.85
C VAL A 123 -19.09 27.78 -25.06
N LYS A 124 -19.15 27.58 -23.75
CA LYS A 124 -17.95 27.57 -22.94
C LYS A 124 -17.26 26.24 -23.22
N ASN A 125 -16.26 26.24 -24.10
CA ASN A 125 -15.31 25.15 -24.14
C ASN A 125 -14.64 25.12 -22.76
N ILE A 126 -15.06 24.19 -21.93
CA ILE A 126 -14.30 23.82 -20.75
C ILE A 126 -13.15 22.99 -21.33
N GLU A 127 -11.92 23.52 -21.28
CA GLU A 127 -10.75 22.69 -21.50
C GLU A 127 -10.70 21.70 -20.34
N VAL A 128 -11.20 20.49 -20.59
CA VAL A 128 -10.99 19.32 -19.75
C VAL A 128 -9.60 18.79 -20.08
N SER A 129 -8.79 18.61 -19.04
CA SER A 129 -7.43 18.08 -19.14
C SER A 129 -7.45 16.75 -18.41
N GLU A 130 -7.44 15.65 -19.16
CA GLU A 130 -7.39 14.27 -18.67
C GLU A 130 -6.13 13.99 -17.81
N VAL A 131 -5.15 14.89 -17.82
CA VAL A 131 -3.95 14.83 -16.95
C VAL A 131 -4.23 15.40 -15.55
N LEU A 132 -5.30 16.19 -15.38
CA LEU A 132 -5.66 16.87 -14.12
C LEU A 132 -7.07 16.48 -13.62
N GLN A 133 -7.77 15.62 -14.35
CA GLN A 133 -9.14 15.20 -14.07
C GLN A 133 -9.17 13.68 -14.17
N THR A 134 -9.04 13.03 -13.02
CA THR A 134 -9.08 11.58 -12.86
C THR A 134 -10.52 11.19 -12.52
N ASP A 135 -11.09 10.23 -13.24
CA ASP A 135 -12.37 9.63 -12.86
C ASP A 135 -12.12 8.58 -11.77
N VAL A 136 -12.55 8.93 -10.57
CA VAL A 136 -12.37 8.14 -9.35
C VAL A 136 -13.72 7.59 -8.88
N LEU A 137 -13.78 6.29 -8.62
CA LEU A 137 -14.89 5.65 -7.91
C LEU A 137 -14.44 5.22 -6.51
N ASN A 138 -14.90 5.96 -5.51
CA ASN A 138 -14.76 5.56 -4.11
C ASN A 138 -16.02 4.84 -3.65
N VAL A 139 -15.86 3.62 -3.15
CA VAL A 139 -16.94 2.80 -2.61
C VAL A 139 -16.76 2.63 -1.10
N PHE A 140 -17.72 3.14 -0.34
CA PHE A 140 -17.68 3.20 1.11
C PHE A 140 -18.63 2.18 1.74
N ASN A 141 -18.08 1.12 2.33
CA ASN A 141 -18.76 0.19 3.25
C ASN A 141 -18.22 0.30 4.69
N ASP A 142 -17.42 1.34 4.97
CA ASP A 142 -16.74 1.62 6.23
C ASP A 142 -17.66 1.81 7.46
N GLY A 143 -18.97 2.01 7.23
CA GLY A 143 -19.97 2.05 8.29
C GLY A 143 -20.50 0.68 8.71
N SER A 144 -20.10 -0.41 8.04
CA SER A 144 -20.50 -1.76 8.41
C SER A 144 -19.73 -2.26 9.65
N GLN A 145 -20.42 -3.01 10.51
CA GLN A 145 -19.84 -3.70 11.66
C GLN A 145 -20.04 -5.22 11.58
N GLU A 146 -20.61 -5.68 10.47
CA GLU A 146 -20.87 -7.08 10.21
C GLU A 146 -19.76 -7.62 9.32
N ASN A 147 -19.46 -8.91 9.44
CA ASN A 147 -18.57 -9.61 8.52
C ASN A 147 -19.25 -9.68 7.15
N ASP A 148 -18.78 -8.86 6.22
CA ASP A 148 -19.27 -8.76 4.88
C ASP A 148 -18.44 -9.62 3.92
N SER A 149 -18.99 -9.89 2.73
CA SER A 149 -18.23 -10.55 1.67
C SER A 149 -18.51 -9.93 0.32
N GLY A 150 -17.46 -9.65 -0.43
CA GLY A 150 -17.51 -8.91 -1.69
C GLY A 150 -16.76 -9.61 -2.82
N VAL A 151 -17.15 -9.31 -4.05
CA VAL A 151 -16.41 -9.69 -5.25
C VAL A 151 -16.22 -8.47 -6.11
N LEU A 152 -14.96 -8.10 -6.34
CA LEU A 152 -14.51 -7.02 -7.22
C LEU A 152 -14.02 -7.63 -8.54
N SER A 153 -14.38 -7.03 -9.67
CA SER A 153 -13.88 -7.38 -11.01
C SER A 153 -13.43 -6.13 -11.76
N ASP A 154 -12.93 -6.30 -12.97
CA ASP A 154 -12.64 -5.22 -13.92
C ASP A 154 -13.81 -4.24 -14.19
N THR A 155 -15.05 -4.68 -13.95
CA THR A 155 -16.28 -3.99 -14.39
C THR A 155 -17.37 -3.95 -13.33
N SER A 156 -17.19 -4.61 -12.18
CA SER A 156 -18.25 -4.68 -11.18
C SER A 156 -17.76 -4.91 -9.76
N LEU A 157 -18.58 -4.48 -8.80
CA LEU A 157 -18.48 -4.82 -7.40
C LEU A 157 -19.83 -5.38 -6.92
N THR A 158 -19.80 -6.58 -6.37
CA THR A 158 -21.00 -7.28 -5.86
C THR A 158 -20.77 -7.79 -4.43
N GLY A 159 -21.84 -8.19 -3.74
CA GLY A 159 -21.76 -8.57 -2.33
C GLY A 159 -21.86 -7.36 -1.40
N LEU A 160 -21.18 -7.40 -0.25
CA LEU A 160 -21.14 -6.34 0.78
C LEU A 160 -22.55 -5.88 1.21
N GLY A 161 -23.48 -6.82 1.28
CA GLY A 161 -24.88 -6.58 1.59
C GLY A 161 -25.72 -5.91 0.49
N MET A 162 -25.15 -5.61 -0.69
CA MET A 162 -25.87 -5.08 -1.85
C MET A 162 -26.84 -6.10 -2.45
N GLY A 163 -27.89 -5.60 -3.11
CA GLY A 163 -28.83 -6.43 -3.87
C GLY A 163 -28.23 -6.98 -5.16
N GLU A 164 -27.96 -6.10 -6.12
CA GLU A 164 -27.40 -6.46 -7.44
C GLU A 164 -25.95 -6.01 -7.64
N GLY A 165 -25.49 -5.01 -6.88
CA GLY A 165 -24.13 -4.47 -6.97
C GLY A 165 -23.98 -3.20 -7.81
N ILE A 166 -22.73 -2.84 -8.05
CA ILE A 166 -22.28 -1.68 -8.82
C ILE A 166 -21.59 -2.20 -10.08
N GLU A 167 -21.97 -1.68 -11.24
CA GLU A 167 -21.18 -1.81 -12.46
C GLU A 167 -20.48 -0.49 -12.76
N TYR A 168 -19.22 -0.58 -13.17
CA TYR A 168 -18.41 0.56 -13.54
C TYR A 168 -17.58 0.27 -14.79
N LYS A 169 -17.13 1.35 -15.42
CA LYS A 169 -16.22 1.32 -16.57
C LYS A 169 -15.69 2.72 -16.83
N ASP A 170 -14.64 2.79 -17.66
CA ASP A 170 -14.02 4.04 -18.08
C ASP A 170 -13.66 4.89 -16.85
N LEU A 171 -12.99 4.29 -15.86
CA LEU A 171 -12.48 4.92 -14.65
C LEU A 171 -10.96 4.81 -14.62
N GLU A 172 -10.26 5.73 -13.98
CA GLU A 172 -8.81 5.65 -13.75
C GLU A 172 -8.45 5.15 -12.34
N VAL A 173 -9.36 5.32 -11.38
CA VAL A 173 -9.16 4.83 -10.01
C VAL A 173 -10.45 4.19 -9.48
N VAL A 174 -10.32 3.01 -8.88
CA VAL A 174 -11.37 2.34 -8.12
C VAL A 174 -10.83 2.07 -6.72
N GLU A 175 -11.49 2.59 -5.71
CA GLU A 175 -11.08 2.45 -4.31
C GLU A 175 -12.24 1.92 -3.47
N LEU A 176 -12.01 0.84 -2.73
CA LEU A 176 -12.97 0.19 -1.84
C LEU A 176 -12.52 0.33 -0.38
N PHE A 177 -13.43 0.83 0.46
CA PHE A 177 -13.23 0.97 1.91
C PHE A 177 -14.18 0.03 2.65
N LEU A 178 -13.62 -0.95 3.35
CA LEU A 178 -14.34 -1.92 4.17
C LEU A 178 -14.49 -1.46 5.63
N GLY A 179 -15.27 -2.24 6.39
CA GLY A 179 -15.88 -1.87 7.67
C GLY A 179 -14.99 -2.09 8.89
N GLN A 180 -15.64 -2.50 9.99
CA GLN A 180 -15.01 -2.89 11.26
C GLN A 180 -15.19 -4.39 11.57
N GLY A 181 -15.78 -5.14 10.65
CA GLY A 181 -16.01 -6.58 10.80
C GLY A 181 -14.97 -7.36 10.02
N ASP A 182 -14.78 -8.64 10.33
CA ASP A 182 -13.86 -9.50 9.59
C ASP A 182 -14.44 -9.76 8.18
N ASP A 183 -14.04 -8.95 7.22
CA ASP A 183 -14.57 -8.90 5.87
C ASP A 183 -13.79 -9.84 4.94
N ASN A 184 -14.45 -10.30 3.87
CA ASN A 184 -13.84 -11.19 2.87
C ASN A 184 -14.08 -10.68 1.46
N VAL A 185 -13.05 -10.13 0.81
CA VAL A 185 -13.14 -9.60 -0.54
C VAL A 185 -12.28 -10.43 -1.50
N VAL A 186 -12.92 -10.85 -2.60
CA VAL A 186 -12.23 -11.51 -3.70
C VAL A 186 -12.11 -10.56 -4.89
N VAL A 187 -10.87 -10.23 -5.28
CA VAL A 187 -10.56 -9.54 -6.53
C VAL A 187 -10.41 -10.59 -7.63
N THR A 188 -11.36 -10.62 -8.55
CA THR A 188 -11.39 -11.59 -9.65
C THR A 188 -10.69 -11.10 -10.90
N ASP A 189 -10.66 -9.79 -11.10
CA ASP A 189 -9.95 -9.10 -12.18
C ASP A 189 -9.85 -7.60 -11.85
N THR A 190 -8.98 -6.87 -12.55
CA THR A 190 -8.89 -5.40 -12.51
C THR A 190 -8.90 -4.84 -13.94
N ALA A 191 -9.20 -3.56 -14.10
CA ALA A 191 -9.18 -2.94 -15.42
C ALA A 191 -7.75 -2.51 -15.81
N ALA A 192 -7.41 -2.63 -17.10
CA ALA A 192 -6.14 -2.15 -17.64
C ALA A 192 -5.95 -0.64 -17.44
N ASP A 193 -4.72 -0.21 -17.14
CA ASP A 193 -4.36 1.19 -16.88
C ASP A 193 -5.12 1.84 -15.70
N VAL A 194 -5.73 1.05 -14.80
CA VAL A 194 -6.49 1.53 -13.62
C VAL A 194 -5.74 1.23 -12.33
N ILE A 195 -5.78 2.18 -11.39
CA ILE A 195 -5.36 1.95 -10.01
C ILE A 195 -6.56 1.38 -9.24
N THR A 196 -6.45 0.15 -8.77
CA THR A 196 -7.44 -0.49 -7.90
C THR A 196 -6.88 -0.59 -6.50
N VAL A 197 -7.60 -0.05 -5.51
CA VAL A 197 -7.20 -0.07 -4.10
C VAL A 197 -8.30 -0.72 -3.26
N VAL A 198 -7.91 -1.65 -2.40
CA VAL A 198 -8.81 -2.26 -1.41
C VAL A 198 -8.22 -2.02 -0.02
N HIS A 199 -8.99 -1.40 0.87
CA HIS A 199 -8.69 -1.26 2.28
C HIS A 199 -9.62 -2.19 3.07
N GLY A 200 -9.07 -3.07 3.92
CA GLY A 200 -9.88 -3.93 4.81
C GLY A 200 -10.52 -3.15 5.97
N GLY A 201 -9.91 -2.04 6.38
CA GLY A 201 -10.45 -1.21 7.44
C GLY A 201 -10.06 -1.80 8.79
N GLY A 202 -11.03 -2.21 9.61
CA GLY A 202 -10.73 -2.91 10.84
C GLY A 202 -11.48 -4.24 10.92
N GLY A 203 -11.00 -5.15 11.76
CA GLY A 203 -11.38 -6.56 11.73
C GLY A 203 -10.25 -7.39 11.13
N SER A 204 -10.25 -8.70 11.38
CA SER A 204 -9.28 -9.59 10.74
C SER A 204 -9.75 -9.95 9.33
N ASP A 205 -9.29 -9.19 8.34
CA ASP A 205 -9.81 -9.24 6.99
C ASP A 205 -9.16 -10.32 6.12
N THR A 206 -9.86 -10.71 5.06
CA THR A 206 -9.34 -11.63 4.05
C THR A 206 -9.48 -11.01 2.67
N LEU A 207 -8.36 -10.67 2.05
CA LEU A 207 -8.26 -10.13 0.69
C LEU A 207 -7.64 -11.20 -0.21
N SER A 208 -8.37 -11.67 -1.22
CA SER A 208 -7.88 -12.73 -2.13
C SER A 208 -7.96 -12.30 -3.58
N VAL A 209 -6.87 -12.47 -4.33
CA VAL A 209 -6.80 -12.15 -5.76
C VAL A 209 -6.76 -13.43 -6.57
N THR A 210 -7.65 -13.55 -7.55
CA THR A 210 -7.67 -14.65 -8.53
C THR A 210 -7.39 -14.19 -9.96
N GLY A 211 -7.25 -12.88 -10.16
CA GLY A 211 -6.91 -12.25 -11.42
C GLY A 211 -6.76 -10.73 -11.25
N SER A 212 -5.89 -10.13 -12.04
CA SER A 212 -5.74 -8.70 -12.25
C SER A 212 -5.17 -8.45 -13.65
N ASP A 213 -5.38 -7.26 -14.19
CA ASP A 213 -4.75 -6.85 -15.43
C ASP A 213 -3.29 -6.44 -15.18
N ALA A 214 -2.38 -6.90 -16.04
CA ALA A 214 -0.94 -6.70 -15.89
C ALA A 214 -0.49 -5.25 -16.13
N ASP A 215 -1.29 -4.47 -16.87
CA ASP A 215 -1.03 -3.04 -17.13
C ASP A 215 -1.71 -2.14 -16.07
N GLY A 216 -2.46 -2.73 -15.13
CA GLY A 216 -3.07 -2.03 -13.99
C GLY A 216 -2.19 -2.03 -12.74
N VAL A 217 -2.55 -1.19 -11.77
CA VAL A 217 -1.93 -1.18 -10.44
C VAL A 217 -2.94 -1.73 -9.44
N LEU A 218 -2.56 -2.76 -8.69
CA LEU A 218 -3.37 -3.31 -7.60
C LEU A 218 -2.68 -3.06 -6.27
N ILE A 219 -3.37 -2.33 -5.37
CA ILE A 219 -2.92 -2.03 -4.02
C ILE A 219 -3.89 -2.69 -3.03
N LEU A 220 -3.34 -3.44 -2.08
CA LEU A 220 -4.08 -4.15 -1.04
C LEU A 220 -3.57 -3.68 0.32
N PHE A 221 -4.46 -3.11 1.12
CA PHE A 221 -4.21 -2.77 2.51
C PHE A 221 -5.03 -3.71 3.38
N GLY A 222 -4.38 -4.42 4.30
CA GLY A 222 -5.07 -5.21 5.33
C GLY A 222 -5.97 -4.29 6.13
N ASP A 223 -5.38 -3.25 6.72
CA ASP A 223 -6.14 -2.16 7.32
C ASP A 223 -6.35 -0.98 6.35
N THR A 224 -5.36 -0.09 6.32
CA THR A 224 -5.34 1.14 5.52
C THR A 224 -3.90 1.61 5.32
N GLY A 225 -3.69 2.67 4.55
CA GLY A 225 -2.36 3.26 4.39
C GLY A 225 -1.80 3.75 5.74
N GLN A 226 -0.47 3.70 5.90
CA GLN A 226 0.23 3.90 7.17
C GLN A 226 -0.22 5.14 7.96
N ASN A 227 -0.52 6.27 7.31
CA ASN A 227 -0.91 7.51 7.99
C ASN A 227 -2.37 7.52 8.50
N GLY A 228 -3.19 6.54 8.14
CA GLY A 228 -4.60 6.42 8.55
C GLY A 228 -5.54 7.46 7.93
N PHE A 229 -5.10 8.30 6.99
CA PHE A 229 -5.91 9.42 6.47
C PHE A 229 -7.09 9.01 5.59
N ALA A 230 -7.04 7.82 5.01
CA ALA A 230 -8.18 7.22 4.34
C ALA A 230 -9.35 7.04 5.32
N TYR A 231 -9.07 6.72 6.58
CA TYR A 231 -10.03 6.51 7.66
C TYR A 231 -9.89 7.58 8.74
N ASN A 232 -10.35 8.80 8.48
CA ASN A 232 -10.25 9.97 9.40
C ASN A 232 -11.60 10.66 9.64
N ALA A 233 -12.71 9.96 9.38
CA ALA A 233 -14.04 10.50 9.68
C ALA A 233 -14.38 10.29 11.18
N THR A 234 -13.87 11.19 12.02
CA THR A 234 -14.02 11.25 13.50
C THR A 234 -15.42 11.56 14.03
N SER A 235 -16.34 12.10 13.21
CA SER A 235 -17.65 12.55 13.68
C SER A 235 -18.74 12.48 12.62
N ASP A 236 -19.96 12.83 13.05
CA ASP A 236 -21.16 13.13 12.26
C ASP A 236 -20.98 14.31 11.27
N GLU A 237 -19.79 14.53 10.71
CA GLU A 237 -19.55 15.51 9.65
C GLU A 237 -19.44 14.78 8.31
N LYS A 238 -19.87 15.45 7.24
CA LYS A 238 -19.74 14.89 5.88
C LYS A 238 -18.28 15.05 5.46
N THR A 239 -17.56 13.95 5.38
CA THR A 239 -16.20 13.87 4.83
C THR A 239 -16.23 13.10 3.51
N ASP A 240 -15.15 13.20 2.76
CA ASP A 240 -14.82 12.34 1.62
C ASP A 240 -13.93 11.14 2.04
N LYS A 241 -13.90 10.84 3.34
CA LYS A 241 -13.05 9.82 3.98
C LYS A 241 -13.88 8.74 4.66
N ALA A 242 -13.29 7.57 4.85
CA ALA A 242 -13.88 6.46 5.60
C ALA A 242 -13.87 6.73 7.12
N ARG A 243 -14.73 6.01 7.84
CA ARG A 243 -14.91 6.08 9.30
C ARG A 243 -13.82 5.34 10.03
N GLU A 244 -13.20 6.03 10.98
CA GLU A 244 -12.22 5.44 11.88
C GLU A 244 -12.68 4.13 12.52
N PHE A 245 -11.71 3.23 12.67
CA PHE A 245 -11.80 1.99 13.41
C PHE A 245 -10.72 1.98 14.49
N ASN A 246 -10.79 1.03 15.43
CA ASN A 246 -9.86 0.93 16.56
C ASN A 246 -9.41 -0.51 16.85
N ASN A 247 -9.76 -1.42 15.95
CA ASN A 247 -9.40 -2.82 15.97
C ASN A 247 -8.95 -3.13 14.54
N PRO A 248 -7.68 -2.84 14.20
CA PRO A 248 -7.09 -3.11 12.88
C PRO A 248 -7.23 -4.60 12.57
N GLY A 249 -6.40 -5.49 13.11
CA GLY A 249 -6.75 -6.91 13.06
C GLY A 249 -5.55 -7.80 12.93
N ASN A 250 -5.73 -8.87 12.17
CA ASN A 250 -4.73 -9.85 11.78
C ASN A 250 -5.23 -10.35 10.43
N ASP A 251 -4.61 -9.89 9.37
CA ASP A 251 -5.18 -9.96 8.04
C ASP A 251 -4.58 -11.11 7.23
N ILE A 252 -5.35 -11.57 6.24
CA ILE A 252 -4.91 -12.57 5.29
C ILE A 252 -5.01 -11.95 3.90
N ILE A 253 -3.87 -11.65 3.31
CA ILE A 253 -3.77 -11.08 1.96
C ILE A 253 -3.12 -12.13 1.07
N ASN A 254 -3.86 -12.59 0.05
CA ASN A 254 -3.36 -13.58 -0.90
C ASN A 254 -3.48 -13.05 -2.33
N ALA A 255 -2.35 -12.61 -2.89
CA ALA A 255 -2.23 -12.07 -4.24
C ALA A 255 -1.70 -13.09 -5.27
N SER A 256 -1.59 -14.38 -4.92
CA SER A 256 -0.97 -15.41 -5.78
C SER A 256 -1.66 -15.61 -7.14
N GLY A 257 -2.90 -15.14 -7.30
CA GLY A 257 -3.63 -15.16 -8.56
C GLY A 257 -3.54 -13.86 -9.38
N ALA A 258 -2.79 -12.85 -8.94
CA ALA A 258 -2.63 -11.59 -9.65
C ALA A 258 -1.92 -11.78 -11.01
N GLY A 259 -2.32 -11.01 -12.01
CA GLY A 259 -1.76 -11.03 -13.36
C GLY A 259 -0.55 -10.11 -13.57
N GLY A 260 -0.14 -9.36 -12.55
CA GLY A 260 1.00 -8.45 -12.54
C GLY A 260 1.39 -8.09 -11.10
N SER A 261 2.39 -7.21 -10.97
CA SER A 261 2.90 -6.70 -9.69
C SER A 261 1.80 -6.12 -8.80
N VAL A 262 1.93 -6.34 -7.49
CA VAL A 262 1.04 -5.81 -6.46
C VAL A 262 1.81 -4.97 -5.45
N THR A 263 1.08 -4.08 -4.78
CA THR A 263 1.56 -3.41 -3.57
C THR A 263 0.70 -3.85 -2.40
N ILE A 264 1.33 -4.43 -1.39
CA ILE A 264 0.66 -4.95 -0.21
C ILE A 264 1.20 -4.27 1.03
N PHE A 265 0.32 -3.85 1.93
CA PHE A 265 0.69 -3.49 3.30
C PHE A 265 -0.29 -4.15 4.26
N GLY A 266 0.22 -5.00 5.17
CA GLY A 266 -0.59 -5.70 6.18
C GLY A 266 -1.25 -4.73 7.13
N GLY A 267 -0.44 -3.94 7.82
CA GLY A 267 -0.91 -2.94 8.77
C GLY A 267 -0.58 -3.36 10.20
N GLN A 268 -1.48 -3.07 11.13
CA GLN A 268 -1.28 -3.48 12.51
C GLN A 268 -1.88 -4.85 12.76
N GLY A 269 -1.04 -5.83 13.09
CA GLY A 269 -1.53 -7.18 13.33
C GLY A 269 -0.42 -8.20 13.33
N ASN A 270 -0.79 -9.47 13.37
CA ASN A 270 0.13 -10.49 12.88
C ASN A 270 -0.50 -11.04 11.61
N ASP A 271 0.00 -10.57 10.48
CA ASP A 271 -0.62 -10.71 9.18
C ASP A 271 -0.02 -11.89 8.39
N VAL A 272 -0.79 -12.40 7.44
CA VAL A 272 -0.37 -13.44 6.53
C VAL A 272 -0.48 -12.89 5.11
N ILE A 273 0.67 -12.61 4.52
CA ILE A 273 0.79 -11.97 3.23
C ILE A 273 1.40 -12.96 2.23
N THR A 274 0.76 -13.09 1.08
CA THR A 274 1.29 -13.79 -0.09
C THR A 274 1.24 -12.84 -1.28
N GLY A 275 2.40 -12.56 -1.87
CA GLY A 275 2.58 -11.78 -3.09
C GLY A 275 2.07 -12.52 -4.34
N SER A 276 2.55 -12.06 -5.49
CA SER A 276 2.22 -12.51 -6.83
C SER A 276 3.40 -13.23 -7.47
N GLU A 277 3.26 -13.68 -8.71
CA GLU A 277 4.37 -14.30 -9.46
C GLU A 277 5.23 -13.24 -10.20
N TYR A 278 5.13 -11.96 -9.79
CA TYR A 278 5.81 -10.81 -10.37
C TYR A 278 6.38 -9.92 -9.26
N GLY A 279 7.35 -9.07 -9.61
CA GLY A 279 8.04 -8.24 -8.63
C GLY A 279 7.13 -7.26 -7.90
N ASP A 280 6.97 -7.46 -6.59
CA ASP A 280 6.01 -6.80 -5.73
C ASP A 280 6.66 -5.81 -4.74
N HIS A 281 5.83 -4.91 -4.20
CA HIS A 281 6.20 -4.15 -3.01
C HIS A 281 5.37 -4.65 -1.83
N ILE A 282 6.03 -5.19 -0.81
CA ILE A 282 5.34 -5.78 0.34
C ILE A 282 5.87 -5.15 1.63
N ALA A 283 4.94 -4.74 2.49
CA ALA A 283 5.22 -4.30 3.85
C ALA A 283 4.37 -5.13 4.84
N GLY A 284 4.97 -5.72 5.86
CA GLY A 284 4.25 -6.38 6.96
C GLY A 284 3.49 -5.37 7.79
N GLY A 285 4.22 -4.53 8.52
CA GLY A 285 3.68 -3.41 9.29
C GLY A 285 4.08 -3.49 10.75
N SER A 286 3.12 -3.44 11.67
CA SER A 286 3.40 -3.73 13.07
C SER A 286 3.04 -5.16 13.39
N GLY A 287 3.97 -5.91 13.95
CA GLY A 287 3.70 -7.19 14.60
C GLY A 287 4.51 -8.31 13.97
N ASN A 288 4.09 -9.55 14.21
CA ASN A 288 4.84 -10.71 13.74
C ASN A 288 4.18 -11.28 12.50
N ASP A 289 4.72 -10.96 11.34
CA ASP A 289 4.11 -11.23 10.05
C ASP A 289 4.68 -12.47 9.38
N PHE A 290 3.85 -13.11 8.56
CA PHE A 290 4.27 -14.15 7.64
C PHE A 290 4.16 -13.63 6.22
N ILE A 291 5.29 -13.49 5.54
CA ILE A 291 5.38 -12.94 4.18
C ILE A 291 5.95 -13.99 3.24
N ALA A 292 5.25 -14.21 2.12
CA ALA A 292 5.75 -15.01 1.00
C ALA A 292 5.65 -14.18 -0.29
N GLY A 293 6.77 -13.74 -0.86
CA GLY A 293 6.80 -12.95 -2.10
C GLY A 293 6.35 -13.76 -3.33
N LEU A 294 6.80 -15.01 -3.40
CA LEU A 294 6.57 -16.02 -4.45
C LEU A 294 7.51 -15.90 -5.65
N GLY A 295 7.30 -14.97 -6.58
CA GLY A 295 8.14 -14.91 -7.77
C GLY A 295 8.24 -13.51 -8.36
N GLY A 296 9.24 -13.30 -9.21
CA GLY A 296 9.65 -11.96 -9.62
C GLY A 296 10.58 -11.31 -8.59
N ASP A 297 11.27 -10.25 -8.98
CA ASP A 297 12.20 -9.53 -8.10
C ASP A 297 11.37 -8.67 -7.12
N ASP A 298 11.33 -9.03 -5.84
CA ASP A 298 10.47 -8.42 -4.84
C ASP A 298 11.21 -7.38 -3.97
N HIS A 299 10.48 -6.37 -3.50
CA HIS A 299 10.93 -5.47 -2.44
C HIS A 299 10.09 -5.70 -1.19
N ILE A 300 10.69 -6.31 -0.17
CA ILE A 300 10.00 -6.73 1.05
C ILE A 300 10.57 -5.98 2.26
N TYR A 301 9.65 -5.44 3.07
CA TYR A 301 9.92 -4.82 4.35
C TYR A 301 9.08 -5.53 5.41
N GLY A 302 9.66 -6.08 6.48
CA GLY A 302 8.83 -6.67 7.54
C GLY A 302 8.12 -5.58 8.35
N ASP A 303 8.85 -4.57 8.84
CA ASP A 303 8.30 -3.59 9.79
C ASP A 303 8.11 -2.14 9.27
N ALA A 304 8.13 -1.96 7.94
CA ALA A 304 7.82 -0.66 7.32
C ALA A 304 6.32 -0.54 7.00
N GLY A 305 5.87 0.64 6.56
CA GLY A 305 4.50 0.85 6.09
C GLY A 305 4.44 1.65 4.80
N PHE A 306 3.28 1.61 4.13
CA PHE A 306 3.08 2.30 2.85
C PHE A 306 2.02 3.40 2.93
N ASN A 307 2.33 4.52 2.29
CA ASN A 307 1.35 5.56 1.95
C ASN A 307 1.26 5.70 0.44
N VAL A 308 0.04 5.87 -0.08
CA VAL A 308 -0.22 6.07 -1.51
C VAL A 308 -0.95 7.38 -1.79
N ASP A 309 -0.49 8.12 -2.79
CA ASP A 309 -1.19 9.31 -3.31
C ASP A 309 -1.88 9.01 -4.64
N ILE A 310 -3.17 8.75 -4.57
CA ILE A 310 -4.04 8.47 -5.73
C ILE A 310 -4.75 9.72 -6.26
N SER A 311 -4.42 10.92 -5.75
CA SER A 311 -5.08 12.17 -6.16
C SER A 311 -4.64 12.66 -7.55
N THR A 312 -3.51 12.15 -8.05
CA THR A 312 -3.00 12.40 -9.39
C THR A 312 -3.07 11.12 -10.21
N ARG A 313 -3.35 11.24 -11.52
CA ARG A 313 -3.18 10.11 -12.44
C ARG A 313 -1.73 9.64 -12.34
N LEU A 314 -1.52 8.32 -12.45
CA LEU A 314 -0.20 7.74 -12.65
C LEU A 314 0.45 8.37 -13.90
N ASP A 315 1.30 9.36 -13.68
CA ASP A 315 2.29 9.77 -14.66
C ASP A 315 3.65 9.26 -14.17
N LEU A 316 4.50 8.81 -15.10
CA LEU A 316 5.81 8.24 -14.77
C LEU A 316 6.77 9.27 -14.12
N SER A 317 6.34 10.51 -13.89
CA SER A 317 7.13 11.57 -13.27
C SER A 317 6.76 11.87 -11.82
N THR A 318 5.63 11.37 -11.32
CA THR A 318 5.20 11.52 -9.92
C THR A 318 5.22 10.19 -9.19
N GLN A 319 6.03 10.10 -8.13
CA GLN A 319 6.00 8.97 -7.21
C GLN A 319 4.66 8.98 -6.46
N ILE A 320 3.94 7.87 -6.49
CA ILE A 320 2.69 7.72 -5.72
C ILE A 320 2.87 6.84 -4.49
N LEU A 321 3.87 5.95 -4.46
CA LEU A 321 4.14 5.06 -3.33
C LEU A 321 5.27 5.61 -2.45
N THR A 322 4.99 5.78 -1.16
CA THR A 322 5.97 6.20 -0.15
C THR A 322 6.14 5.10 0.90
N VAL A 323 7.39 4.68 1.11
CA VAL A 323 7.77 3.80 2.22
C VAL A 323 7.97 4.64 3.47
N VAL A 324 7.40 4.22 4.58
CA VAL A 324 7.42 4.91 5.87
C VAL A 324 8.01 3.98 6.92
N ASN A 325 9.07 4.43 7.58
CA ASN A 325 9.74 3.67 8.65
C ASN A 325 9.45 4.22 10.05
N ILE A 326 8.95 5.44 10.13
CA ILE A 326 8.72 6.14 11.39
C ILE A 326 7.31 6.73 11.34
N ALA A 327 6.43 6.20 12.20
CA ALA A 327 5.11 6.76 12.40
C ALA A 327 5.21 8.20 12.93
N ASP A 328 4.41 9.11 12.36
CA ASP A 328 4.38 10.51 12.74
C ASP A 328 3.19 10.76 13.66
N ALA A 329 3.40 10.61 14.97
CA ALA A 329 2.35 10.82 15.95
C ALA A 329 1.74 12.25 16.01
N VAL A 330 2.30 13.22 15.27
CA VAL A 330 1.76 14.58 15.16
C VAL A 330 0.85 14.73 13.95
N ASN A 331 1.21 14.11 12.83
CA ASN A 331 0.51 14.27 11.57
C ASN A 331 -0.39 13.08 11.23
N ASP A 332 -0.09 11.87 11.69
CA ASP A 332 -0.87 10.67 11.41
C ASP A 332 -2.18 10.63 12.20
N ASN A 333 -3.15 9.86 11.69
CA ASN A 333 -4.37 9.58 12.42
C ASN A 333 -4.17 8.45 13.44
N LEU A 334 -3.86 8.80 14.69
CA LEU A 334 -3.54 7.83 15.75
C LEU A 334 -4.60 6.75 16.05
N GLU A 335 -5.85 6.93 15.62
CA GLU A 335 -6.88 5.89 15.81
C GLU A 335 -6.74 4.74 14.80
N THR A 336 -6.24 5.02 13.59
CA THR A 336 -6.19 4.08 12.45
C THR A 336 -4.80 3.91 11.83
N SER A 337 -3.86 4.80 12.14
CA SER A 337 -2.49 4.71 11.65
C SER A 337 -1.75 3.56 12.33
N ASP A 338 -0.87 2.92 11.58
CA ASP A 338 0.02 1.91 12.11
C ASP A 338 1.17 2.57 12.91
N PRO A 339 1.40 2.17 14.19
CA PRO A 339 2.54 2.66 14.98
C PRO A 339 3.92 2.18 14.48
N LEU A 340 3.98 1.23 13.55
CA LEU A 340 5.18 0.56 13.05
C LEU A 340 6.03 0.02 14.21
N THR A 341 5.40 -0.81 15.05
CA THR A 341 6.04 -1.49 16.17
C THR A 341 6.72 -2.74 15.64
N VAL A 342 8.04 -2.78 15.80
CA VAL A 342 8.83 -3.92 15.33
C VAL A 342 8.36 -5.24 15.91
N GLY A 343 8.27 -6.28 15.08
CA GLY A 343 7.94 -7.63 15.50
C GLY A 343 8.88 -8.66 14.90
N SER A 344 8.65 -9.94 15.21
CA SER A 344 9.48 -11.04 14.71
C SER A 344 8.82 -11.67 13.50
N ASP A 345 9.38 -11.44 12.34
CA ASP A 345 8.80 -11.79 11.05
C ASP A 345 9.35 -13.10 10.49
N THR A 346 8.54 -13.73 9.64
CA THR A 346 8.96 -14.88 8.83
C THR A 346 8.75 -14.54 7.37
N ILE A 347 9.86 -14.35 6.66
CA ILE A 347 9.88 -13.86 5.28
C ILE A 347 10.48 -14.92 4.38
N ASN A 348 9.73 -15.31 3.36
CA ASN A 348 10.22 -16.05 2.21
C ASN A 348 10.11 -15.13 1.00
N ALA A 349 11.24 -14.76 0.39
CA ALA A 349 11.25 -13.84 -0.73
C ALA A 349 10.72 -14.53 -1.99
N GLY A 350 11.32 -15.64 -2.40
CA GLY A 350 10.76 -16.54 -3.39
C GLY A 350 11.68 -16.70 -4.59
N ILE A 351 11.13 -16.62 -5.81
CA ILE A 351 11.90 -16.78 -7.03
C ILE A 351 12.16 -15.41 -7.65
N GLY A 352 13.37 -14.91 -7.61
CA GLY A 352 13.69 -13.59 -8.14
C GLY A 352 14.98 -13.09 -7.54
N ASP A 353 15.56 -12.03 -8.09
CA ASP A 353 16.63 -11.32 -7.38
C ASP A 353 15.95 -10.34 -6.39
N ASP A 354 15.70 -10.78 -5.16
CA ASP A 354 14.85 -10.10 -4.19
C ASP A 354 15.64 -9.16 -3.27
N ILE A 355 14.98 -8.14 -2.72
CA ILE A 355 15.52 -7.28 -1.67
C ILE A 355 14.63 -7.37 -0.44
N VAL A 356 15.17 -7.94 0.64
CA VAL A 356 14.50 -8.09 1.92
C VAL A 356 15.19 -7.24 2.98
N ILE A 357 14.40 -6.42 3.66
CA ILE A 357 14.76 -5.80 4.92
C ILE A 357 13.75 -6.32 5.95
N ALA A 358 14.17 -7.19 6.85
CA ALA A 358 13.21 -7.80 7.78
C ALA A 358 12.67 -6.77 8.79
N ASP A 359 13.51 -5.89 9.30
CA ASP A 359 13.06 -4.74 10.07
C ASP A 359 12.66 -3.54 9.16
N LYS A 360 13.00 -2.33 9.63
CA LYS A 360 12.79 -1.06 8.96
C LYS A 360 13.96 -0.70 8.07
N GLY A 361 13.67 -0.15 6.91
CA GLY A 361 14.71 0.29 6.01
C GLY A 361 14.20 1.02 4.78
N VAL A 362 15.15 1.36 3.92
CA VAL A 362 14.90 2.17 2.74
C VAL A 362 15.58 1.52 1.54
N ILE A 363 14.82 1.33 0.47
CA ILE A 363 15.33 1.01 -0.87
C ILE A 363 15.19 2.26 -1.75
N ASN A 364 16.26 3.03 -1.88
CA ASN A 364 16.25 4.24 -2.70
C ASN A 364 16.43 3.89 -4.17
N GLN A 365 15.58 4.46 -5.03
CA GLN A 365 15.62 4.26 -6.48
C GLN A 365 16.04 5.53 -7.22
N LEU A 366 16.40 5.38 -8.50
CA LEU A 366 16.79 6.46 -9.39
C LEU A 366 15.68 7.52 -9.53
N ASP A 367 16.10 8.78 -9.66
CA ASP A 367 15.19 9.90 -9.94
C ASP A 367 14.36 9.63 -11.22
N GLY A 368 13.05 9.76 -11.11
CA GLY A 368 12.12 9.59 -12.24
C GLY A 368 11.65 8.15 -12.46
N VAL A 369 12.06 7.20 -11.62
CA VAL A 369 11.40 5.89 -11.50
C VAL A 369 10.17 6.04 -10.62
N ASN A 370 9.04 5.52 -11.09
CA ASN A 370 7.85 5.38 -10.25
C ASN A 370 7.93 4.03 -9.53
N ARG A 371 8.05 4.04 -8.20
CA ARG A 371 8.40 2.85 -7.41
C ARG A 371 7.38 1.75 -7.62
N ILE A 372 6.09 2.12 -7.61
CA ILE A 372 4.99 1.16 -7.74
C ILE A 372 5.00 0.36 -9.06
N LEU A 373 5.82 0.77 -10.04
CA LEU A 373 5.92 0.11 -11.35
C LEU A 373 7.26 -0.61 -11.55
N SER A 374 8.18 -0.57 -10.59
CA SER A 374 9.48 -1.21 -10.72
C SER A 374 10.07 -1.63 -9.38
N THR A 375 10.50 -2.89 -9.34
CA THR A 375 11.34 -3.50 -8.31
C THR A 375 12.71 -3.89 -8.87
N SER A 376 13.03 -3.52 -10.11
CA SER A 376 14.29 -3.95 -10.73
C SER A 376 15.49 -3.37 -9.98
N LEU A 377 16.48 -4.22 -9.67
CA LEU A 377 17.75 -3.80 -9.09
C LEU A 377 18.47 -2.72 -9.93
N SER A 378 18.21 -2.68 -11.24
CA SER A 378 18.77 -1.65 -12.14
C SER A 378 18.27 -0.23 -11.85
N ASP A 379 17.11 -0.11 -11.20
CA ASP A 379 16.53 1.14 -10.76
C ASP A 379 16.91 1.49 -9.31
N VAL A 380 17.53 0.58 -8.56
CA VAL A 380 17.94 0.79 -7.16
C VAL A 380 19.31 1.48 -7.10
N THR A 381 19.48 2.37 -6.13
CA THR A 381 20.70 3.13 -5.86
C THR A 381 21.30 2.84 -4.49
N GLU A 382 20.46 2.51 -3.51
CA GLU A 382 20.88 2.23 -2.14
C GLU A 382 19.84 1.37 -1.43
N VAL A 383 20.31 0.38 -0.67
CA VAL A 383 19.53 -0.41 0.28
C VAL A 383 20.12 -0.18 1.67
N SER A 384 19.31 0.25 2.64
CA SER A 384 19.81 0.59 3.97
C SER A 384 18.76 0.45 5.06
N ASN A 385 19.12 -0.19 6.16
CA ASN A 385 18.40 -0.17 7.45
C ASN A 385 19.14 0.68 8.52
N VAL A 386 19.96 1.64 8.09
CA VAL A 386 20.76 2.48 9.01
C VAL A 386 19.89 3.45 9.82
N GLY A 387 20.10 3.45 11.14
CA GLY A 387 19.54 4.45 12.05
C GLY A 387 18.16 4.10 12.62
N PHE A 388 17.69 2.87 12.39
CA PHE A 388 16.50 2.33 13.03
C PHE A 388 16.91 1.55 14.27
N THR A 389 16.66 2.13 15.46
CA THR A 389 16.99 1.48 16.74
C THR A 389 15.80 0.65 17.21
N ASN A 390 16.06 -0.58 17.68
CA ASN A 390 15.12 -1.66 17.96
C ASN A 390 14.69 -2.42 16.70
N GLY A 391 15.09 -3.68 16.63
CA GLY A 391 14.68 -4.65 15.63
C GLY A 391 13.98 -5.87 16.23
N GLY A 392 13.22 -6.55 15.39
CA GLY A 392 12.69 -7.89 15.53
C GLY A 392 13.77 -8.97 15.42
N GLY A 393 13.47 -10.16 15.93
CA GLY A 393 14.29 -11.35 15.66
C GLY A 393 13.61 -12.18 14.60
N ASP A 394 14.16 -12.19 13.40
CA ASP A 394 13.47 -12.55 12.17
C ASP A 394 13.96 -13.87 11.58
N THR A 395 13.16 -14.45 10.70
CA THR A 395 13.55 -15.58 9.87
C THR A 395 13.38 -15.21 8.42
N ILE A 396 14.49 -15.15 7.68
CA ILE A 396 14.53 -14.75 6.27
C ILE A 396 14.98 -15.93 5.43
N THR A 397 14.32 -16.14 4.29
CA THR A 397 14.70 -17.12 3.28
C THR A 397 14.61 -16.45 1.91
N GLY A 398 15.74 -16.18 1.27
CA GLY A 398 15.77 -15.58 -0.08
C GLY A 398 15.20 -16.54 -1.14
N SER A 399 15.56 -17.82 -1.04
CA SER A 399 15.11 -18.93 -1.89
C SER A 399 15.88 -19.08 -3.21
N THR A 400 15.52 -18.42 -4.31
CA THR A 400 16.33 -18.51 -5.55
C THR A 400 16.46 -17.18 -6.25
N GLY A 401 17.63 -16.94 -6.81
CA GLY A 401 18.03 -15.65 -7.34
C GLY A 401 19.11 -15.06 -6.44
N ASN A 402 19.73 -13.97 -6.89
CA ASN A 402 20.80 -13.33 -6.15
C ASN A 402 20.17 -12.26 -5.24
N ASP A 403 19.99 -12.62 -3.99
CA ASP A 403 19.18 -11.86 -3.05
C ASP A 403 20.01 -10.87 -2.23
N ILE A 404 19.37 -9.79 -1.79
CA ILE A 404 19.91 -8.85 -0.82
C ILE A 404 19.09 -8.97 0.46
N LEU A 405 19.69 -9.53 1.51
CA LEU A 405 19.02 -9.85 2.76
C LEU A 405 19.65 -9.06 3.92
N LEU A 406 18.83 -8.27 4.63
CA LEU A 406 19.23 -7.53 5.82
C LEU A 406 18.36 -7.99 7.00
N GLY A 407 19.00 -8.59 8.02
CA GLY A 407 18.36 -9.04 9.27
C GLY A 407 17.85 -7.86 10.08
N GLY A 408 18.74 -7.17 10.78
CA GLY A 408 18.25 -6.14 11.69
C GLY A 408 19.22 -5.76 12.78
N GLN A 409 18.73 -5.70 14.01
CA GLN A 409 19.55 -5.48 15.21
C GLN A 409 19.37 -6.58 16.25
N ALA A 410 18.36 -7.46 16.08
CA ALA A 410 18.12 -8.54 17.02
C ALA A 410 18.88 -9.79 16.60
N SER A 411 18.39 -10.97 17.00
CA SER A 411 19.02 -12.24 16.63
C SER A 411 18.21 -12.84 15.51
N ASP A 412 18.78 -12.84 14.32
CA ASP A 412 18.11 -13.20 13.08
C ASP A 412 18.59 -14.56 12.58
N SER A 413 17.72 -15.22 11.81
CA SER A 413 18.01 -16.48 11.12
C SER A 413 17.85 -16.26 9.63
N ILE A 414 18.97 -16.15 8.92
CA ILE A 414 19.00 -15.75 7.51
C ILE A 414 19.52 -16.91 6.67
N TYR A 415 18.79 -17.21 5.60
CA TYR A 415 19.13 -18.23 4.61
C TYR A 415 19.14 -17.54 3.24
N GLY A 416 20.28 -17.53 2.54
CA GLY A 416 20.45 -16.99 1.19
C GLY A 416 19.46 -17.62 0.23
N GLY A 417 19.58 -18.92 -0.03
CA GLY A 417 18.54 -19.68 -0.71
C GLY A 417 17.70 -20.52 0.24
N ASN A 418 18.05 -21.80 0.41
CA ASN A 418 17.12 -22.77 0.99
C ASN A 418 16.93 -22.61 2.51
N GLY A 419 15.69 -22.34 2.93
CA GLY A 419 15.32 -22.18 4.34
C GLY A 419 15.51 -23.45 5.21
N PRO A 420 15.22 -23.37 6.52
CA PRO A 420 15.57 -24.39 7.51
C PRO A 420 14.92 -25.78 7.27
N GLU A 421 13.86 -25.84 6.46
CA GLU A 421 13.21 -27.10 6.07
C GLU A 421 13.94 -27.85 4.94
N GLY A 422 14.99 -27.26 4.34
CA GLY A 422 15.99 -27.94 3.53
C GLY A 422 15.46 -28.55 2.23
N ALA A 423 14.52 -27.90 1.57
CA ALA A 423 14.16 -28.28 0.22
C ALA A 423 15.17 -27.65 -0.74
N ASP A 424 16.17 -28.42 -1.22
CA ASP A 424 17.09 -28.00 -2.29
C ASP A 424 16.29 -27.37 -3.44
N ILE A 425 16.22 -26.05 -3.51
CA ILE A 425 15.94 -25.38 -4.77
C ILE A 425 17.24 -25.35 -5.54
N ALA A 426 17.18 -25.86 -6.76
CA ALA A 426 18.35 -25.98 -7.62
C ALA A 426 18.71 -24.59 -8.18
N GLY A 427 19.58 -23.89 -7.48
CA GLY A 427 20.20 -22.62 -7.87
C GLY A 427 21.70 -22.69 -7.62
N ASN A 428 22.46 -21.92 -8.39
CA ASN A 428 23.78 -21.47 -7.97
C ASN A 428 23.59 -19.95 -7.96
N ASP A 429 23.21 -19.44 -6.80
CA ASP A 429 22.87 -18.06 -6.51
C ASP A 429 24.13 -17.33 -6.07
N SER A 430 24.05 -16.08 -5.63
CA SER A 430 25.21 -15.36 -5.08
C SER A 430 24.65 -14.21 -4.28
N ASP A 431 24.47 -14.46 -2.99
CA ASP A 431 23.66 -13.59 -2.15
C ASP A 431 24.52 -12.55 -1.43
N ILE A 432 23.86 -11.46 -1.05
CA ILE A 432 24.43 -10.46 -0.16
C ILE A 432 23.64 -10.48 1.13
N ILE A 433 24.29 -10.94 2.18
CA ILE A 433 23.65 -11.12 3.48
C ILE A 433 24.33 -10.24 4.53
N LEU A 434 23.53 -9.43 5.19
CA LEU A 434 23.92 -8.71 6.39
C LEU A 434 23.07 -9.21 7.56
N GLY A 435 23.71 -9.77 8.58
CA GLY A 435 23.02 -10.14 9.83
C GLY A 435 22.43 -8.90 10.48
N ASP A 436 23.28 -7.90 10.64
CA ASP A 436 22.92 -6.63 11.25
C ASP A 436 22.64 -5.47 10.27
N MET A 437 22.50 -4.27 10.84
CA MET A 437 22.33 -3.02 10.10
C MET A 437 23.52 -2.65 9.19
N GLY A 438 23.19 -2.32 7.95
CA GLY A 438 24.14 -1.85 6.97
C GLY A 438 23.54 -1.03 5.85
N ASN A 439 24.41 -0.77 4.89
CA ASN A 439 24.16 0.04 3.72
C ASN A 439 24.86 -0.55 2.51
N ILE A 440 24.09 -0.75 1.44
CA ILE A 440 24.55 -1.28 0.17
C ILE A 440 24.36 -0.20 -0.89
N LEU A 441 25.43 0.17 -1.60
CA LEU A 441 25.36 1.11 -2.73
C LEU A 441 25.36 0.37 -4.06
N ILE A 442 24.37 0.70 -4.89
CA ILE A 442 24.15 0.08 -6.20
C ILE A 442 24.28 1.14 -7.28
N ASP A 443 25.03 0.82 -8.35
CA ASP A 443 25.15 1.66 -9.54
C ASP A 443 24.60 0.90 -10.75
N THR A 444 23.37 1.23 -11.14
CA THR A 444 22.69 0.66 -12.32
C THR A 444 22.64 -0.87 -12.33
N GLY A 445 22.20 -1.46 -11.21
CA GLY A 445 22.07 -2.92 -11.05
C GLY A 445 23.37 -3.64 -10.71
N VAL A 446 24.44 -2.91 -10.39
CA VAL A 446 25.71 -3.49 -9.93
C VAL A 446 25.99 -2.99 -8.52
N VAL A 447 26.13 -3.92 -7.58
CA VAL A 447 26.55 -3.59 -6.21
C VAL A 447 28.00 -3.12 -6.21
N THR A 448 28.25 -1.99 -5.57
CA THR A 448 29.55 -1.32 -5.55
C THR A 448 30.18 -1.24 -4.17
N LEU A 449 29.36 -1.21 -3.13
CA LEU A 449 29.80 -1.10 -1.75
C LEU A 449 28.80 -1.79 -0.85
N ILE A 450 29.29 -2.61 0.08
CA ILE A 450 28.51 -3.19 1.17
C ILE A 450 29.22 -2.79 2.46
N ALA A 451 28.51 -2.17 3.40
CA ALA A 451 29.11 -1.74 4.66
C ALA A 451 28.13 -1.85 5.81
N THR A 452 28.58 -2.37 6.94
CA THR A 452 27.84 -2.29 8.21
C THR A 452 27.90 -0.88 8.77
N SER A 453 26.84 -0.42 9.44
CA SER A 453 26.64 1.02 9.70
C SER A 453 26.48 1.44 11.16
N ASP A 454 26.23 0.51 12.09
CA ASP A 454 26.26 0.76 13.54
C ASP A 454 27.14 -0.28 14.24
N THR A 455 28.43 0.03 14.33
CA THR A 455 29.49 -0.86 14.83
C THR A 455 29.40 -1.14 16.34
N ASN A 456 28.23 -1.05 16.97
CA ASN A 456 28.07 -1.18 18.43
C ASN A 456 26.75 -1.82 18.87
N THR A 457 25.87 -2.17 17.94
CA THR A 457 24.54 -2.70 18.23
C THR A 457 24.21 -3.80 17.23
N GLY A 458 24.00 -4.99 17.77
CA GLY A 458 23.68 -6.22 17.06
C GLY A 458 23.66 -7.35 18.08
N ASN A 459 22.85 -8.38 17.84
CA ASN A 459 22.89 -9.61 18.62
C ASN A 459 23.40 -10.75 17.75
N ASN A 460 23.49 -11.93 18.34
CA ASN A 460 23.99 -13.10 17.65
C ASN A 460 23.03 -13.55 16.54
N ASP A 461 23.55 -13.66 15.33
CA ASP A 461 22.82 -14.12 14.15
C ASP A 461 23.21 -15.54 13.73
N VAL A 462 22.31 -16.18 12.99
CA VAL A 462 22.53 -17.46 12.32
C VAL A 462 22.36 -17.24 10.82
N ILE A 463 23.47 -17.32 10.09
CA ILE A 463 23.52 -17.00 8.66
C ILE A 463 23.97 -18.23 7.87
N HIS A 464 23.19 -18.57 6.84
CA HIS A 464 23.52 -19.57 5.84
C HIS A 464 23.57 -18.90 4.47
N GLY A 465 24.74 -18.88 3.82
CA GLY A 465 24.95 -18.37 2.45
C GLY A 465 24.26 -19.29 1.46
N ASP A 466 24.86 -20.46 1.27
CA ASP A 466 24.38 -21.65 0.55
C ASP A 466 25.23 -22.06 -0.67
N GLU A 467 24.69 -22.10 -1.88
CA GLU A 467 25.40 -22.53 -3.09
C GLU A 467 25.56 -21.35 -4.02
N GLY A 468 26.75 -20.78 -4.07
CA GLY A 468 26.90 -19.44 -4.62
C GLY A 468 28.23 -18.82 -4.29
N ASP A 469 28.58 -17.74 -4.96
CA ASP A 469 29.69 -16.90 -4.50
C ASP A 469 29.08 -15.82 -3.57
N ASP A 470 29.02 -16.05 -2.26
CA ASP A 470 28.24 -15.19 -1.34
C ASP A 470 29.07 -14.08 -0.68
N ILE A 471 28.44 -12.93 -0.40
CA ILE A 471 29.02 -11.87 0.44
C ILE A 471 28.25 -11.77 1.74
N ILE A 472 28.91 -12.11 2.84
CA ILE A 472 28.30 -12.17 4.18
C ILE A 472 29.03 -11.23 5.13
N LEU A 473 28.29 -10.34 5.78
CA LEU A 473 28.78 -9.54 6.91
C LEU A 473 27.87 -9.82 8.10
N ALA A 474 28.35 -10.54 9.12
CA ALA A 474 27.47 -10.97 10.21
C ALA A 474 27.09 -9.79 11.12
N GLY A 475 28.05 -9.07 11.71
CA GLY A 475 27.77 -7.79 12.37
C GLY A 475 28.39 -7.63 13.76
N ALA A 476 27.60 -7.22 14.76
CA ALA A 476 27.93 -7.36 16.18
C ALA A 476 27.20 -8.57 16.72
N GLY A 477 27.94 -9.38 17.45
CA GLY A 477 27.34 -10.52 18.12
C GLY A 477 28.30 -11.65 18.05
N GLY A 478 28.05 -12.73 18.79
CA GLY A 478 28.76 -13.97 18.51
C GLY A 478 27.98 -14.74 17.46
N ASP A 479 28.37 -14.57 16.20
CA ASP A 479 27.57 -15.01 15.07
C ASP A 479 27.93 -16.42 14.62
N TYR A 480 26.96 -17.13 14.05
CA TYR A 480 27.19 -18.40 13.36
C TYR A 480 27.00 -18.18 11.86
N VAL A 481 28.04 -18.44 11.08
CA VAL A 481 28.01 -18.32 9.63
C VAL A 481 28.38 -19.64 8.98
N GLU A 482 27.55 -20.12 8.07
CA GLU A 482 27.83 -21.22 7.15
C GLU A 482 27.70 -20.70 5.73
N SER A 483 28.81 -20.36 5.07
CA SER A 483 28.75 -19.77 3.73
C SER A 483 28.40 -20.78 2.65
N GLY A 484 28.77 -22.05 2.85
CA GLY A 484 28.39 -23.14 1.94
C GLY A 484 29.39 -23.38 0.82
N SER A 485 28.95 -23.46 -0.43
CA SER A 485 29.82 -23.83 -1.56
C SER A 485 29.93 -22.72 -2.59
N GLY A 486 31.16 -22.41 -2.99
CA GLY A 486 31.49 -21.33 -3.92
C GLY A 486 32.62 -20.48 -3.35
N ASN A 487 32.92 -19.34 -3.93
CA ASN A 487 34.02 -18.48 -3.47
C ASN A 487 33.47 -17.35 -2.61
N ASP A 488 33.38 -17.58 -1.31
CA ASP A 488 32.64 -16.66 -0.43
C ASP A 488 33.53 -15.55 0.15
N TRP A 489 32.92 -14.41 0.47
CA TRP A 489 33.53 -13.28 1.17
C TRP A 489 32.81 -13.05 2.49
N VAL A 490 33.43 -13.47 3.58
CA VAL A 490 32.81 -13.44 4.90
C VAL A 490 33.55 -12.47 5.83
N LEU A 491 32.80 -11.62 6.51
CA LEU A 491 33.24 -10.89 7.69
C LEU A 491 32.40 -11.37 8.87
N GLY A 492 33.05 -11.87 9.92
CA GLY A 492 32.38 -12.21 11.19
C GLY A 492 31.84 -10.93 11.82
N ASP A 493 32.74 -10.01 12.16
CA ASP A 493 32.31 -8.72 12.67
C ASP A 493 32.07 -7.65 11.58
N PHE A 494 31.83 -6.43 12.04
CA PHE A 494 31.70 -5.22 11.23
C PHE A 494 32.82 -4.97 10.21
N GLY A 495 32.38 -4.47 9.06
CA GLY A 495 33.30 -4.00 8.06
C GLY A 495 32.66 -3.47 6.80
N GLU A 496 33.48 -3.49 5.75
CA GLU A 496 33.17 -2.99 4.43
C GLU A 496 33.71 -3.99 3.39
N VAL A 497 32.91 -4.25 2.36
CA VAL A 497 33.31 -4.89 1.11
C VAL A 497 33.15 -3.87 -0.01
N ASP A 498 34.29 -3.35 -0.49
CA ASP A 498 34.35 -2.43 -1.62
C ASP A 498 34.60 -3.19 -2.93
N LEU A 499 33.64 -3.12 -3.87
CA LEU A 499 33.67 -3.79 -5.17
C LEU A 499 34.01 -2.82 -6.33
N ARG A 500 34.38 -1.58 -6.02
CA ARG A 500 34.64 -0.55 -7.03
C ARG A 500 35.94 -0.81 -7.78
N ASN A 501 36.01 -0.30 -9.01
CA ASN A 501 37.23 -0.26 -9.84
C ASN A 501 37.82 -1.64 -10.20
N ASN A 502 37.00 -2.70 -10.26
CA ASN A 502 37.45 -4.07 -10.57
C ASN A 502 38.56 -4.55 -9.61
N ALA A 503 38.35 -4.23 -8.34
CA ALA A 503 39.10 -4.68 -7.19
C ALA A 503 38.09 -5.03 -6.09
N ILE A 504 38.53 -5.86 -5.15
CA ILE A 504 37.73 -6.23 -3.98
C ILE A 504 38.58 -5.86 -2.77
N ALA A 505 38.03 -5.08 -1.86
CA ALA A 505 38.65 -4.84 -0.56
C ALA A 505 37.67 -5.24 0.54
N LEU A 506 38.03 -6.28 1.29
CA LEU A 506 37.37 -6.64 2.55
C LEU A 506 38.15 -5.95 3.65
N LYS A 507 37.46 -5.21 4.51
CA LYS A 507 38.08 -4.44 5.57
C LYS A 507 37.23 -4.51 6.83
N THR A 508 37.84 -4.92 7.95
CA THR A 508 37.23 -4.76 9.27
C THR A 508 37.20 -3.28 9.65
N GLU A 509 36.07 -2.83 10.19
CA GLU A 509 35.93 -1.49 10.76
C GLU A 509 36.31 -1.50 12.25
N GLN A 510 36.85 -0.40 12.78
CA GLN A 510 37.12 -0.33 14.23
C GLN A 510 35.82 -0.09 15.00
N GLY A 511 35.26 -1.16 15.57
CA GLY A 511 34.22 -1.08 16.59
C GLY A 511 34.73 -0.65 17.96
N ASN A 512 33.81 -0.39 18.91
CA ASN A 512 34.15 -0.29 20.33
C ASN A 512 34.16 -1.70 20.97
N SER A 513 34.69 -1.87 22.19
CA SER A 513 34.78 -3.18 22.88
C SER A 513 33.45 -3.91 23.16
N ASN A 514 32.30 -3.31 22.85
CA ASN A 514 30.95 -3.87 23.02
C ASN A 514 30.41 -4.48 21.72
N ALA A 515 31.11 -4.26 20.61
CA ALA A 515 30.82 -4.82 19.30
C ALA A 515 31.75 -6.01 19.02
N SER A 516 32.19 -6.68 20.08
CA SER A 516 33.07 -7.83 20.02
C SER A 516 32.23 -9.10 20.08
N GLY A 517 32.25 -9.85 19.00
CA GLY A 517 31.73 -11.19 18.88
C GLY A 517 32.69 -12.27 19.36
N ASN A 518 32.22 -13.51 19.37
CA ASN A 518 33.09 -14.67 19.20
C ASN A 518 32.40 -15.45 18.10
N ASP A 519 32.93 -15.37 16.88
CA ASP A 519 32.21 -15.86 15.71
C ASP A 519 32.59 -17.30 15.39
N GLU A 520 31.61 -18.05 14.89
CA GLU A 520 31.80 -19.40 14.37
C GLU A 520 31.52 -19.39 12.87
N ILE A 521 32.59 -19.35 12.07
CA ILE A 521 32.54 -19.19 10.61
C ILE A 521 32.98 -20.49 9.93
N HIS A 522 32.05 -21.11 9.19
CA HIS A 522 32.26 -22.29 8.37
C HIS A 522 32.18 -21.92 6.89
N LEU A 523 33.34 -21.81 6.24
CA LEU A 523 33.46 -21.34 4.85
C LEU A 523 33.14 -22.40 3.78
N GLY A 524 32.77 -23.61 4.21
CA GLY A 524 32.51 -24.75 3.34
C GLY A 524 33.57 -24.97 2.25
N SER A 525 33.17 -25.05 0.98
CA SER A 525 34.06 -25.45 -0.12
C SER A 525 34.22 -24.38 -1.21
N GLY A 526 35.46 -24.01 -1.52
CA GLY A 526 35.79 -23.10 -2.61
C GLY A 526 37.01 -22.24 -2.29
N ASN A 527 37.21 -21.12 -2.99
CA ASN A 527 38.34 -20.22 -2.69
C ASN A 527 37.84 -19.01 -1.91
N ASP A 528 37.67 -19.22 -0.61
CA ASP A 528 36.95 -18.27 0.24
C ASP A 528 37.89 -17.21 0.81
N SER A 529 37.31 -16.12 1.30
CA SER A 529 38.00 -15.01 1.95
C SER A 529 37.28 -14.67 3.24
N ALA A 530 37.98 -14.72 4.37
CA ALA A 530 37.38 -14.43 5.66
C ALA A 530 38.19 -13.44 6.50
N LEU A 531 37.46 -12.55 7.17
CA LEU A 531 37.94 -11.76 8.29
C LEU A 531 37.12 -12.17 9.52
N GLY A 532 37.76 -12.64 10.60
CA GLY A 532 37.06 -12.95 11.86
C GLY A 532 36.63 -11.66 12.55
N GLY A 533 37.59 -10.92 13.10
CA GLY A 533 37.38 -9.56 13.56
C GLY A 533 37.88 -9.29 14.97
N LEU A 534 37.00 -8.81 15.83
CA LEU A 534 37.14 -8.54 17.25
C LEU A 534 36.53 -9.68 18.08
N GLY A 535 37.21 -10.81 18.19
CA GLY A 535 36.66 -11.87 19.01
C GLY A 535 37.67 -12.96 19.30
N SER A 536 37.24 -13.97 20.03
CA SER A 536 37.89 -15.27 19.99
C SER A 536 37.13 -16.13 18.98
N ASP A 537 37.60 -16.09 17.74
CA ASP A 537 36.84 -16.59 16.61
C ASP A 537 37.24 -18.02 16.24
N THR A 538 36.31 -18.76 15.65
CA THR A 538 36.54 -20.10 15.09
C THR A 538 36.25 -20.06 13.61
N ILE A 539 37.28 -20.31 12.79
CA ILE A 539 37.17 -20.28 11.33
C ILE A 539 37.58 -21.63 10.76
N THR A 540 36.66 -22.26 10.02
CA THR A 540 36.87 -23.55 9.34
C THR A 540 36.65 -23.40 7.84
N SER A 541 37.41 -24.15 7.04
CA SER A 541 37.15 -24.34 5.62
C SER A 541 37.36 -25.82 5.27
N ASP A 542 36.47 -26.39 4.47
CA ASP A 542 36.50 -27.80 4.09
C ASP A 542 37.50 -28.07 2.97
N SER A 543 37.62 -27.15 1.99
CA SER A 543 38.57 -27.29 0.88
C SER A 543 38.73 -26.02 0.05
N GLY A 544 39.89 -25.89 -0.60
CA GLY A 544 40.16 -24.89 -1.64
C GLY A 544 41.27 -23.91 -1.25
N ASN A 545 41.38 -22.76 -1.92
CA ASN A 545 42.44 -21.77 -1.62
C ASN A 545 41.87 -20.61 -0.81
N THR A 546 41.62 -20.87 0.48
CA THR A 546 41.04 -19.89 1.40
C THR A 546 42.08 -18.90 1.95
N HIS A 547 41.73 -17.62 2.03
CA HIS A 547 42.51 -16.59 2.68
C HIS A 547 41.80 -16.12 3.95
N VAL A 548 42.50 -16.14 5.09
CA VAL A 548 41.93 -15.76 6.38
C VAL A 548 42.82 -14.74 7.08
N ILE A 549 42.20 -13.69 7.62
CA ILE A 549 42.73 -12.94 8.75
C ILE A 549 41.76 -13.17 9.91
N ALA A 550 42.20 -13.86 10.96
CA ALA A 550 41.32 -14.19 12.07
C ALA A 550 40.97 -12.95 12.91
N ASP A 551 41.90 -12.02 13.04
CA ASP A 551 41.69 -10.73 13.68
C ASP A 551 41.27 -9.61 12.70
N ASN A 552 41.26 -8.38 13.19
CA ASN A 552 41.14 -7.15 12.42
C ASN A 552 42.20 -6.99 11.32
N GLY A 553 41.72 -6.74 10.10
CA GLY A 553 42.58 -6.57 8.96
C GLY A 553 41.88 -6.12 7.69
N GLU A 554 42.62 -6.28 6.60
CA GLU A 554 42.20 -5.90 5.26
C GLU A 554 42.77 -6.90 4.25
N LEU A 555 41.90 -7.49 3.43
CA LEU A 555 42.26 -8.31 2.28
C LEU A 555 41.93 -7.55 1.00
N ASN A 556 42.92 -7.37 0.14
CA ASN A 556 42.76 -6.66 -1.13
C ASN A 556 43.03 -7.59 -2.31
N TYR A 557 42.12 -7.62 -3.26
CA TYR A 557 42.21 -8.39 -4.49
C TYR A 557 42.17 -7.49 -5.72
N SER A 558 42.87 -7.91 -6.77
CA SER A 558 42.68 -7.37 -8.11
C SER A 558 41.83 -8.33 -8.94
N GLY A 559 40.82 -7.83 -9.65
CA GLY A 559 39.87 -8.66 -10.38
C GLY A 559 38.43 -8.43 -9.90
N ALA A 560 37.47 -8.96 -10.66
CA ALA A 560 36.09 -9.06 -10.22
C ALA A 560 35.91 -10.26 -9.27
N TRP A 561 34.84 -10.24 -8.48
CA TRP A 561 34.52 -11.24 -7.45
C TRP A 561 34.21 -12.62 -8.05
N ASN A 562 33.58 -12.67 -9.22
CA ASN A 562 33.20 -13.89 -9.94
C ASN A 562 34.35 -14.63 -10.69
N ASP A 563 35.37 -15.15 -9.99
CA ASP A 563 36.37 -16.11 -10.51
C ASP A 563 37.65 -15.51 -11.16
N SER A 564 38.02 -14.27 -10.85
CA SER A 564 39.30 -13.67 -11.31
C SER A 564 40.05 -12.84 -10.26
N ALA A 565 39.60 -12.87 -9.01
CA ALA A 565 40.22 -12.19 -7.91
C ALA A 565 41.60 -12.79 -7.57
N VAL A 566 42.63 -11.95 -7.53
CA VAL A 566 43.98 -12.33 -7.10
C VAL A 566 44.37 -11.48 -5.90
N LEU A 567 44.72 -12.13 -4.79
CA LEU A 567 45.15 -11.44 -3.58
C LEU A 567 46.43 -10.61 -3.85
N VAL A 568 46.36 -9.31 -3.57
CA VAL A 568 47.45 -8.35 -3.75
C VAL A 568 48.06 -7.96 -2.41
N SER A 569 47.26 -7.82 -1.36
CA SER A 569 47.73 -7.55 0.00
C SER A 569 46.80 -8.10 1.07
N ALA A 570 47.41 -8.56 2.16
CA ALA A 570 46.75 -8.91 3.42
C ALA A 570 47.46 -8.14 4.54
N LEU A 571 46.73 -7.33 5.30
CA LEU A 571 47.27 -6.45 6.33
C LEU A 571 46.47 -6.62 7.62
N THR A 572 47.14 -6.81 8.75
CA THR A 572 46.51 -6.70 10.07
C THR A 572 46.66 -5.27 10.57
N ASN A 573 45.56 -4.69 11.05
CA ASN A 573 45.48 -3.24 11.28
C ASN A 573 45.72 -2.81 12.74
N ASP A 574 45.56 -3.72 13.71
CA ASP A 574 45.94 -3.49 15.11
C ASP A 574 46.32 -4.80 15.80
N ILE A 575 47.44 -4.82 16.51
CA ILE A 575 47.95 -6.00 17.21
C ILE A 575 47.35 -6.18 18.62
N ASN A 576 46.52 -5.24 19.07
CA ASN A 576 45.90 -5.26 20.39
C ASN A 576 44.37 -5.37 20.34
N LEU A 577 43.81 -5.50 19.14
CA LEU A 577 42.39 -5.69 18.91
C LEU A 577 42.19 -7.10 18.36
N GLY A 578 41.28 -7.86 18.97
CA GLY A 578 41.09 -9.29 18.73
C GLY A 578 41.39 -10.16 19.96
N GLY A 579 40.99 -11.43 19.89
CA GLY A 579 41.08 -12.43 20.95
C GLY A 579 42.04 -13.57 20.60
N ASP A 580 41.80 -14.74 21.18
CA ASP A 580 42.52 -15.97 20.81
C ASP A 580 41.67 -16.75 19.80
N ASP A 581 42.14 -16.90 18.55
CA ASP A 581 41.37 -17.55 17.48
C ASP A 581 41.81 -19.00 17.21
N ASP A 582 40.89 -19.81 16.68
CA ASP A 582 41.14 -21.14 16.14
C ASP A 582 40.83 -21.18 14.64
N VAL A 583 41.84 -21.47 13.81
CA VAL A 583 41.71 -21.52 12.35
C VAL A 583 42.11 -22.89 11.82
N THR A 584 41.17 -23.57 11.17
CA THR A 584 41.39 -24.87 10.52
C THR A 584 41.07 -24.78 9.03
N LEU A 585 42.10 -24.92 8.18
CA LEU A 585 41.97 -24.87 6.71
C LEU A 585 42.20 -26.25 6.09
N GLY A 586 41.36 -26.60 5.10
CA GLY A 586 41.30 -27.90 4.41
C GLY A 586 42.40 -28.21 3.40
#